data_AF-A0A509CHT4-F1
#
_entry.id   AF-A0A509CHT4-F1
#
_cell.length_a   1.000
_cell.length_b   1.000
_cell.length_c   1.000
_cell.angle_alpha   90.00
_cell.angle_beta   90.00
_cell.angle_gamma   90.00
#
_symmetry.space_group_name_H-M   'P 1'
#
loop_
_entity.id
_entity.type
_entity.pdbx_description
1 polymer ?
#
loop_
_entity_poly.entity_id
_entity_poly.type
_entity_poly.pdbx_seq_one_letter_code
_entity_poly.pdbx_strand_id
1 'polypeptide(L)'
;MKQVCVLGNGQLGRMLRQAGEPLGIAVWPVGLDAEPTAVPVQQSVITAEIERWPETALTRELARHPAFVNRDVFPIIADRLTQKQLFDKLGLATAPWQLLTSADAWSGIFDRLGELAIIKRRVGGYDGRGQWRLRADETGQLPDDCYGECIVERGIHFSGEVSLVGARAHDGSTVFYPLTHNLHQDGILRTSVAFPQANAEQQEQAESMLSAIMQALNYVGVMAMECFITPEGLLINELAPRVHNSGHWTQNGASISQFELHLRAITGLPLPAPVINASSVMINLIGSELNYDWLKLPLVHLHWYDKAVRPGRKVGHLNLTDSDTSRLSATLEALSPLLPANTPAALSGRKVSLNKQRGRRILCCRPSRSQTDAGSRPARQGIVNTRQRANPCRLSAPLHIPAYRGHLRPHRAIGFGKRRQLIGRSLTNSSLLWRSPMFIHRIRIRQNDQTIGRYLLRQQCRRQVFIYHRLDPFALASNRYPATRRCKSPHGPLLAITQ
;
A
#
# COMPACT_ATOMS: atom_id res chain seq x y z
N MET A 1 31.60 -6.83 15.51
CA MET A 1 30.73 -5.90 14.75
C MET A 1 29.83 -6.73 13.86
N LYS A 2 28.52 -6.46 13.78
CA LYS A 2 27.64 -7.20 12.85
C LYS A 2 27.91 -6.68 11.43
N GLN A 3 28.15 -7.58 10.48
CA GLN A 3 28.38 -7.24 9.08
C GLN A 3 27.30 -7.87 8.21
N VAL A 4 26.79 -7.11 7.25
CA VAL A 4 25.76 -7.53 6.30
C VAL A 4 26.21 -7.19 4.89
N CYS A 5 26.21 -8.17 4.00
CA CYS A 5 26.36 -7.96 2.57
C CYS A 5 24.96 -7.98 1.91
N VAL A 6 24.68 -7.00 1.07
CA VAL A 6 23.41 -6.89 0.34
C VAL A 6 23.70 -7.05 -1.14
N LEU A 7 23.19 -8.12 -1.74
CA LEU A 7 23.25 -8.32 -3.18
C LEU A 7 22.33 -7.30 -3.88
N GLY A 8 22.94 -6.43 -4.69
CA GLY A 8 22.30 -5.30 -5.37
C GLY A 8 22.86 -3.96 -4.90
N ASN A 9 23.02 -3.02 -5.84
CA ASN A 9 23.58 -1.67 -5.61
C ASN A 9 22.56 -0.55 -5.91
N GLY A 10 21.29 -0.82 -5.62
CA GLY A 10 20.18 0.09 -5.76
C GLY A 10 19.90 0.90 -4.50
N GLN A 11 18.77 1.61 -4.54
CA GLN A 11 18.37 2.48 -3.43
C GLN A 11 17.97 1.72 -2.17
N LEU A 12 17.55 0.45 -2.27
CA LEU A 12 17.10 -0.30 -1.09
C LEU A 12 18.30 -0.73 -0.24
N GLY A 13 19.37 -1.20 -0.88
CA GLY A 13 20.67 -1.46 -0.25
C GLY A 13 21.26 -0.20 0.37
N ARG A 14 21.16 0.96 -0.32
CA ARG A 14 21.53 2.25 0.26
C ARG A 14 20.75 2.55 1.55
N MET A 15 19.43 2.38 1.55
CA MET A 15 18.59 2.64 2.74
C MET A 15 18.79 1.60 3.86
N LEU A 16 19.08 0.33 3.52
CA LEU A 16 19.55 -0.66 4.49
C LEU A 16 20.84 -0.19 5.16
N ARG A 17 21.82 0.28 4.37
CA ARG A 17 23.08 0.81 4.93
C ARG A 17 22.86 1.99 5.86
N GLN A 18 22.05 2.95 5.46
CA GLN A 18 21.69 4.10 6.30
C GLN A 18 21.00 3.67 7.59
N ALA A 19 20.13 2.65 7.56
CA ALA A 19 19.44 2.15 8.75
C ALA A 19 20.35 1.32 9.68
N GLY A 20 21.36 0.64 9.13
CA GLY A 20 22.29 -0.19 9.89
C GLY A 20 23.37 0.61 10.64
N GLU A 21 23.80 1.74 10.08
CA GLU A 21 24.90 2.54 10.61
C GLU A 21 24.70 2.98 12.08
N PRO A 22 23.54 3.53 12.50
CA PRO A 22 23.29 3.88 13.90
C PRO A 22 23.21 2.68 14.86
N LEU A 23 22.96 1.48 14.33
CA LEU A 23 22.93 0.23 15.11
C LEU A 23 24.32 -0.42 15.25
N GLY A 24 25.37 0.16 14.66
CA GLY A 24 26.69 -0.45 14.60
C GLY A 24 26.72 -1.71 13.71
N ILE A 25 25.83 -1.78 12.71
CA ILE A 25 25.80 -2.82 11.69
C ILE A 25 26.43 -2.27 10.42
N ALA A 26 27.59 -2.79 10.04
CA ALA A 26 28.21 -2.46 8.77
C ALA A 26 27.46 -3.15 7.63
N VAL A 27 26.95 -2.38 6.67
CA VAL A 27 26.18 -2.91 5.53
C VAL A 27 26.89 -2.55 4.24
N TRP A 28 27.12 -3.55 3.41
CA TRP A 28 27.82 -3.47 2.13
C TRP A 28 26.84 -3.81 0.99
N PRO A 29 26.20 -2.82 0.36
CA PRO A 29 25.50 -3.02 -0.91
C PRO A 29 26.50 -3.28 -2.03
N VAL A 30 26.26 -4.33 -2.82
CA VAL A 30 27.25 -4.85 -3.77
C VAL A 30 26.62 -5.00 -5.15
N GLY A 31 27.29 -4.43 -6.16
CA GLY A 31 26.92 -4.59 -7.56
C GLY A 31 27.12 -6.03 -8.05
N LEU A 32 26.34 -6.44 -9.06
CA LEU A 32 26.45 -7.78 -9.65
C LEU A 32 27.80 -8.02 -10.35
N ASP A 33 28.45 -6.93 -10.75
CA ASP A 33 29.74 -6.80 -11.41
C ASP A 33 30.92 -6.72 -10.43
N ALA A 34 30.68 -6.72 -9.12
CA ALA A 34 31.75 -6.65 -8.14
C ALA A 34 32.58 -7.95 -8.09
N GLU A 35 33.89 -7.79 -7.92
CA GLU A 35 34.78 -8.92 -7.65
C GLU A 35 34.52 -9.47 -6.24
N PRO A 36 34.35 -10.79 -6.07
CA PRO A 36 33.99 -11.36 -4.76
C PRO A 36 35.02 -11.07 -3.67
N THR A 37 36.31 -11.00 -4.02
CA THR A 37 37.42 -10.71 -3.09
C THR A 37 37.39 -9.28 -2.54
N ALA A 38 36.65 -8.37 -3.17
CA ALA A 38 36.52 -6.98 -2.74
C ALA A 38 35.42 -6.78 -1.68
N VAL A 39 34.72 -7.84 -1.30
CA VAL A 39 33.51 -7.77 -0.45
C VAL A 39 33.70 -8.71 0.75
N PRO A 40 33.35 -8.31 1.98
CA PRO A 40 33.54 -9.13 3.18
C PRO A 40 32.46 -10.22 3.33
N VAL A 41 32.19 -10.97 2.26
CA VAL A 41 31.12 -11.98 2.17
C VAL A 41 31.29 -13.07 3.22
N GLN A 42 32.52 -13.56 3.42
CA GLN A 42 32.81 -14.71 4.28
C GLN A 42 32.61 -14.42 5.78
N GLN A 43 32.56 -13.13 6.16
CA GLN A 43 32.39 -12.66 7.54
C GLN A 43 31.03 -12.00 7.76
N SER A 44 30.14 -12.03 6.77
CA SER A 44 28.87 -11.30 6.77
C SER A 44 27.65 -12.22 6.74
N VAL A 45 26.55 -11.74 7.32
CA VAL A 45 25.22 -12.20 6.94
C VAL A 45 24.93 -11.69 5.53
N ILE A 46 24.37 -12.50 4.65
CA ILE A 46 24.08 -12.10 3.26
C ILE A 46 22.56 -12.02 3.07
N THR A 47 22.11 -10.93 2.45
CA THR A 47 20.74 -10.70 2.01
C THR A 47 20.74 -10.12 0.60
N ALA A 48 19.57 -9.86 0.01
CA ALA A 48 19.44 -9.24 -1.31
C ALA A 48 18.37 -8.15 -1.32
N GLU A 49 18.59 -7.11 -2.13
CA GLU A 49 17.54 -6.13 -2.46
C GLU A 49 16.85 -6.40 -3.80
N ILE A 50 17.34 -7.38 -4.55
CA ILE A 50 16.79 -7.85 -5.83
C ILE A 50 16.31 -9.29 -5.68
N GLU A 51 15.34 -9.68 -6.49
CA GLU A 51 14.67 -10.99 -6.37
C GLU A 51 15.30 -12.06 -7.27
N ARG A 52 15.98 -11.61 -8.32
CA ARG A 52 16.67 -12.45 -9.28
C ARG A 52 17.91 -11.73 -9.78
N TRP A 53 18.92 -12.51 -10.13
CA TRP A 53 20.18 -12.06 -10.70
C TRP A 53 20.67 -13.02 -11.78
N PRO A 54 21.50 -12.54 -12.72
CA PRO A 54 22.25 -13.42 -13.61
C PRO A 54 23.34 -14.18 -12.86
N GLU A 55 23.93 -15.16 -13.52
CA GLU A 55 25.12 -15.85 -13.02
C GLU A 55 26.36 -14.99 -13.31
N THR A 56 27.03 -14.53 -12.24
CA THR A 56 28.30 -13.78 -12.28
C THR A 56 29.33 -14.46 -11.38
N ALA A 57 30.57 -13.96 -11.34
CA ALA A 57 31.56 -14.49 -10.41
C ALA A 57 31.08 -14.38 -8.95
N LEU A 58 30.57 -13.19 -8.58
CA LEU A 58 29.96 -12.94 -7.27
C LEU A 58 28.76 -13.83 -6.99
N THR A 59 27.77 -13.87 -7.90
CA THR A 59 26.53 -14.59 -7.58
C THR A 59 26.74 -16.10 -7.49
N ARG A 60 27.74 -16.66 -8.20
CA ARG A 60 28.17 -18.06 -8.04
C ARG A 60 28.70 -18.36 -6.65
N GLU A 61 29.50 -17.46 -6.08
CA GLU A 61 29.99 -17.60 -4.71
C GLU A 61 28.84 -17.51 -3.70
N LEU A 62 27.97 -16.49 -3.85
CA LEU A 62 26.83 -16.29 -2.96
C LEU A 62 25.81 -17.44 -3.03
N ALA A 63 25.57 -18.01 -4.22
CA ALA A 63 24.58 -19.08 -4.45
C ALA A 63 24.85 -20.37 -3.66
N ARG A 64 26.03 -20.53 -3.06
CA ARG A 64 26.34 -21.68 -2.18
C ARG A 64 26.64 -21.26 -0.75
N HIS A 65 26.69 -19.96 -0.47
CA HIS A 65 27.13 -19.46 0.82
C HIS A 65 26.08 -19.73 1.92
N PRO A 66 26.45 -20.40 3.03
CA PRO A 66 25.49 -20.77 4.08
C PRO A 66 24.92 -19.56 4.84
N ALA A 67 25.64 -18.43 4.84
CA ALA A 67 25.16 -17.19 5.45
C ALA A 67 24.16 -16.40 4.60
N PHE A 68 23.80 -16.89 3.40
CA PHE A 68 22.78 -16.26 2.56
C PHE A 68 21.38 -16.63 3.05
N VAL A 69 20.81 -15.71 3.82
CA VAL A 69 19.47 -15.84 4.39
C VAL A 69 18.43 -15.83 3.26
N ASN A 70 17.51 -16.80 3.30
CA ASN A 70 16.45 -17.01 2.31
C ASN A 70 16.92 -17.32 0.89
N ARG A 71 18.19 -17.72 0.69
CA ARG A 71 18.76 -18.06 -0.63
C ARG A 71 17.82 -18.91 -1.49
N ASP A 72 17.25 -19.96 -0.89
CA ASP A 72 16.41 -20.94 -1.58
C ASP A 72 14.94 -20.48 -1.72
N VAL A 73 14.55 -19.37 -1.07
CA VAL A 73 13.22 -18.77 -1.20
C VAL A 73 13.15 -17.85 -2.42
N PHE A 74 14.22 -17.13 -2.75
CA PHE A 74 14.22 -16.19 -3.88
C PHE A 74 13.74 -16.81 -5.21
N PRO A 75 14.20 -18.01 -5.63
CA PRO A 75 13.73 -18.63 -6.87
C PRO A 75 12.22 -18.91 -6.89
N ILE A 76 11.63 -19.28 -5.74
CA ILE A 76 10.20 -19.57 -5.61
C ILE A 76 9.38 -18.30 -5.81
N ILE A 77 9.85 -17.18 -5.28
CA ILE A 77 9.11 -15.91 -5.29
C ILE A 77 9.38 -15.12 -6.58
N ALA A 78 10.58 -15.20 -7.15
CA ALA A 78 10.95 -14.46 -8.34
C ALA A 78 10.20 -14.91 -9.61
N ASP A 79 9.71 -16.16 -9.64
CA ASP A 79 8.84 -16.67 -10.70
C ASP A 79 7.36 -16.62 -10.26
N ARG A 80 6.56 -15.82 -10.97
CA ARG A 80 5.13 -15.68 -10.71
C ARG A 80 4.38 -17.00 -10.81
N LEU A 81 4.82 -17.95 -11.63
CA LEU A 81 4.22 -19.28 -11.70
C LEU A 81 4.32 -19.99 -10.35
N THR A 82 5.53 -20.14 -9.81
CA THR A 82 5.75 -20.81 -8.52
C THR A 82 5.20 -20.00 -7.35
N GLN A 83 5.20 -18.67 -7.45
CA GLN A 83 4.59 -17.80 -6.46
C GLN A 83 3.06 -18.01 -6.39
N LYS A 84 2.38 -18.11 -7.54
CA LYS A 84 0.93 -18.36 -7.58
C LYS A 84 0.59 -19.77 -7.12
N GLN A 85 1.40 -20.77 -7.49
CA GLN A 85 1.28 -22.14 -6.96
C GLN A 85 1.46 -22.21 -5.44
N LEU A 86 2.34 -21.38 -4.86
CA LEU A 86 2.47 -21.26 -3.41
C LEU A 86 1.16 -20.77 -2.78
N PHE A 87 0.50 -19.76 -3.36
CA PHE A 87 -0.78 -19.28 -2.86
C PHE A 87 -1.85 -20.38 -2.91
N ASP A 88 -1.95 -21.08 -4.05
CA ASP A 88 -2.90 -22.17 -4.23
C ASP A 88 -2.65 -23.31 -3.22
N LYS A 89 -1.38 -23.70 -3.03
CA LYS A 89 -0.97 -24.72 -2.06
C LYS A 89 -1.36 -24.36 -0.62
N LEU A 90 -1.32 -23.06 -0.29
CA LEU A 90 -1.68 -22.55 1.03
C LEU A 90 -3.18 -22.22 1.16
N GLY A 91 -3.97 -22.40 0.09
CA GLY A 91 -5.38 -22.02 0.08
C GLY A 91 -5.62 -20.52 0.22
N LEU A 92 -4.66 -19.70 -0.22
CA LEU A 92 -4.72 -18.24 -0.08
C LEU A 92 -5.38 -17.61 -1.30
N ALA A 93 -6.26 -16.65 -1.05
CA ALA A 93 -7.04 -16.02 -2.11
C ALA A 93 -6.14 -15.17 -3.02
N THR A 94 -6.20 -15.42 -4.32
CA THR A 94 -5.50 -14.65 -5.36
C THR A 94 -6.36 -14.56 -6.62
N ALA A 95 -5.97 -13.72 -7.59
CA ALA A 95 -6.67 -13.66 -8.86
C ALA A 95 -6.66 -15.03 -9.56
N PRO A 96 -7.81 -15.52 -10.10
CA PRO A 96 -7.83 -16.70 -10.94
C PRO A 96 -6.81 -16.59 -12.07
N TRP A 97 -6.04 -17.65 -12.29
CA TRP A 97 -4.85 -17.58 -13.12
C TRP A 97 -4.57 -18.92 -13.82
N GLN A 98 -3.74 -18.89 -14.86
CA GLN A 98 -3.10 -20.07 -15.43
C GLN A 98 -1.79 -19.70 -16.16
N LEU A 99 -0.97 -20.71 -16.46
CA LEU A 99 0.18 -20.55 -17.36
C LEU A 99 -0.33 -20.29 -18.78
N LEU A 100 0.25 -19.30 -19.46
CA LEU A 100 -0.06 -19.01 -20.86
C LEU A 100 0.85 -19.86 -21.76
N THR A 101 0.39 -21.02 -22.22
CA THR A 101 1.24 -22.00 -22.92
C THR A 101 1.33 -21.80 -24.43
N SER A 102 0.25 -21.40 -25.09
CA SER A 102 0.20 -21.24 -26.55
C SER A 102 -0.90 -20.27 -26.99
N ALA A 103 -0.83 -19.82 -28.25
CA ALA A 103 -1.83 -18.94 -28.85
C ALA A 103 -3.21 -19.60 -28.99
N ASP A 104 -3.27 -20.93 -29.15
CA ASP A 104 -4.54 -21.65 -29.29
C ASP A 104 -5.39 -21.66 -28.00
N ALA A 105 -4.79 -21.27 -26.86
CA ALA A 105 -5.45 -21.28 -25.56
C ALA A 105 -6.40 -20.08 -25.32
N TRP A 106 -6.42 -19.07 -26.20
CA TRP A 106 -7.11 -17.79 -25.94
C TRP A 106 -8.61 -17.94 -25.68
N SER A 107 -9.33 -18.75 -26.47
CA SER A 107 -10.78 -18.93 -26.26
C SER A 107 -11.09 -19.44 -24.85
N GLY A 108 -10.43 -20.53 -24.44
CA GLY A 108 -10.57 -21.10 -23.11
C GLY A 108 -10.08 -20.17 -21.98
N ILE A 109 -9.10 -19.30 -22.25
CA ILE A 109 -8.67 -18.25 -21.31
C ILE A 109 -9.81 -17.28 -21.04
N PHE A 110 -10.43 -16.71 -22.09
CA PHE A 110 -11.50 -15.73 -21.93
C PHE A 110 -12.79 -16.34 -21.36
N ASP A 111 -13.10 -17.59 -21.71
CA ASP A 111 -14.24 -18.32 -21.13
C ASP A 111 -14.10 -18.48 -19.60
N ARG A 112 -12.88 -18.74 -19.12
CA ARG A 112 -12.61 -18.97 -17.69
C ARG A 112 -12.38 -17.68 -16.91
N LEU A 113 -11.57 -16.76 -17.45
CA LEU A 113 -11.09 -15.59 -16.73
C LEU A 113 -11.97 -14.35 -16.96
N GLY A 114 -12.87 -14.40 -17.95
CA GLY A 114 -13.71 -13.27 -18.34
C GLY A 114 -13.01 -12.34 -19.33
N GLU A 115 -13.62 -11.19 -19.60
CA GLU A 115 -13.31 -10.35 -20.77
C GLU A 115 -11.92 -9.70 -20.79
N LEU A 116 -11.31 -9.48 -19.63
CA LEU A 116 -10.01 -8.82 -19.51
C LEU A 116 -8.97 -9.77 -18.95
N ALA A 117 -7.99 -10.11 -19.78
CA ALA A 117 -6.83 -10.91 -19.42
C ALA A 117 -5.66 -9.99 -19.05
N ILE A 118 -5.06 -10.23 -17.89
CA ILE A 118 -3.82 -9.58 -17.45
C ILE A 118 -2.68 -10.56 -17.65
N ILE A 119 -1.83 -10.32 -18.64
CA ILE A 119 -0.68 -11.16 -18.95
C ILE A 119 0.52 -10.58 -18.20
N LYS A 120 1.27 -11.42 -17.48
CA LYS A 120 2.46 -11.01 -16.73
C LYS A 120 3.62 -11.97 -17.06
N ARG A 121 4.78 -11.43 -17.43
CA ARG A 121 6.01 -12.23 -17.50
C ARG A 121 6.24 -12.92 -16.17
N ARG A 122 6.57 -14.21 -16.22
CA ARG A 122 6.88 -15.04 -15.05
C ARG A 122 7.99 -14.43 -14.21
N VAL A 123 9.00 -13.88 -14.88
CA VAL A 123 10.22 -13.34 -14.25
C VAL A 123 10.60 -11.99 -14.84
N GLY A 124 11.22 -11.13 -14.04
CA GLY A 124 11.82 -9.87 -14.51
C GLY A 124 10.84 -8.71 -14.79
N GLY A 125 9.54 -8.89 -14.50
CA GLY A 125 8.57 -7.80 -14.56
C GLY A 125 8.63 -6.91 -13.32
N TYR A 126 8.70 -5.59 -13.51
CA TYR A 126 8.71 -4.57 -12.45
C TYR A 126 8.07 -3.27 -12.96
N ASP A 127 7.47 -2.48 -12.07
CA ASP A 127 6.89 -1.16 -12.39
C ASP A 127 5.98 -1.21 -13.65
N GLY A 128 5.16 -2.27 -13.78
CA GLY A 128 4.26 -2.51 -14.92
C GLY A 128 4.92 -3.04 -16.19
N ARG A 129 6.25 -3.14 -16.26
CA ARG A 129 6.96 -3.71 -17.41
C ARG A 129 6.75 -5.22 -17.49
N GLY A 130 6.68 -5.74 -18.71
CA GLY A 130 6.39 -7.15 -18.96
C GLY A 130 4.96 -7.54 -18.56
N GLN A 131 4.03 -6.58 -18.62
CA GLN A 131 2.61 -6.81 -18.39
C GLN A 131 1.77 -6.26 -19.55
N TRP A 132 0.73 -6.99 -19.93
CA TRP A 132 -0.23 -6.61 -20.95
C TRP A 132 -1.65 -6.76 -20.42
N ARG A 133 -2.57 -5.98 -20.98
CA ARG A 133 -3.99 -6.04 -20.67
C ARG A 133 -4.72 -6.21 -21.98
N LEU A 134 -5.23 -7.41 -22.23
CA LEU A 134 -5.76 -7.77 -23.53
C LEU A 134 -7.20 -8.24 -23.38
N ARG A 135 -8.02 -7.83 -24.34
CA ARG A 135 -9.34 -8.39 -24.64
C ARG A 135 -9.21 -9.40 -25.78
N ALA A 136 -10.29 -10.14 -26.05
CA ALA A 136 -10.30 -11.20 -27.06
C ALA A 136 -9.88 -10.72 -28.46
N ASP A 137 -10.20 -9.48 -28.83
CA ASP A 137 -9.85 -8.84 -30.10
C ASP A 137 -8.42 -8.27 -30.14
N GLU A 138 -7.68 -8.35 -29.03
CA GLU A 138 -6.37 -7.69 -28.85
C GLU A 138 -5.21 -8.69 -28.68
N THR A 139 -5.48 -10.00 -28.71
CA THR A 139 -4.49 -11.06 -28.42
C THR A 139 -3.28 -11.03 -29.35
N GLY A 140 -3.46 -10.61 -30.61
CA GLY A 140 -2.37 -10.43 -31.58
C GLY A 140 -1.35 -9.34 -31.23
N GLN A 141 -1.59 -8.55 -30.18
CA GLN A 141 -0.62 -7.58 -29.65
C GLN A 141 0.42 -8.21 -28.71
N LEU A 142 0.18 -9.44 -28.26
CA LEU A 142 1.12 -10.13 -27.37
C LEU A 142 2.33 -10.63 -28.16
N PRO A 143 3.57 -10.36 -27.72
CA PRO A 143 4.76 -10.95 -28.33
C PRO A 143 4.76 -12.50 -28.26
N ASP A 144 5.24 -13.15 -29.31
CA ASP A 144 5.30 -14.62 -29.37
C ASP A 144 6.20 -15.24 -28.28
N ASP A 145 7.21 -14.50 -27.80
CA ASP A 145 8.10 -14.93 -26.72
C ASP A 145 7.42 -14.97 -25.34
N CYS A 146 6.15 -14.57 -25.23
CA CYS A 146 5.38 -14.65 -24.00
C CYS A 146 4.79 -16.03 -23.72
N TYR A 147 4.58 -16.87 -24.75
CA TYR A 147 4.00 -18.20 -24.58
C TYR A 147 5.02 -19.13 -23.88
N GLY A 148 4.62 -19.77 -22.77
CA GLY A 148 5.48 -20.53 -21.85
C GLY A 148 6.19 -19.67 -20.80
N GLU A 149 6.38 -18.38 -21.07
CA GLU A 149 7.14 -17.44 -20.25
C GLU A 149 6.27 -16.45 -19.46
N CYS A 150 4.95 -16.50 -19.63
CA CYS A 150 3.99 -15.64 -18.94
C CYS A 150 2.90 -16.45 -18.23
N ILE A 151 2.36 -15.87 -17.16
CA ILE A 151 1.06 -16.25 -16.62
C ILE A 151 -0.01 -15.30 -17.15
N VAL A 152 -1.25 -15.76 -17.16
CA VAL A 152 -2.44 -14.94 -17.43
C VAL A 152 -3.37 -14.98 -16.22
N GLU A 153 -3.84 -13.82 -15.81
CA GLU A 153 -4.76 -13.64 -14.68
C GLU A 153 -6.05 -12.96 -15.13
N ARG A 154 -7.13 -13.23 -14.40
CA ARG A 154 -8.36 -12.44 -14.51
C ARG A 154 -8.10 -10.98 -14.13
N GLY A 155 -8.60 -10.06 -14.93
CA GLY A 155 -8.72 -8.65 -14.55
C GLY A 155 -9.61 -8.48 -13.32
N ILE A 156 -9.01 -8.17 -12.17
CA ILE A 156 -9.75 -7.98 -10.92
C ILE A 156 -10.36 -6.57 -10.88
N HIS A 157 -11.66 -6.50 -10.60
CA HIS A 157 -12.35 -5.27 -10.27
C HIS A 157 -12.24 -5.01 -8.77
N PHE A 158 -11.22 -4.26 -8.39
CA PHE A 158 -10.94 -3.96 -6.99
C PHE A 158 -11.27 -2.50 -6.65
N SER A 159 -11.66 -2.27 -5.40
CA SER A 159 -11.91 -0.92 -4.91
C SER A 159 -10.62 -0.17 -4.59
N GLY A 160 -9.54 -0.86 -4.24
CA GLY A 160 -8.22 -0.27 -4.04
C GLY A 160 -7.12 -1.31 -3.90
N GLU A 161 -5.89 -0.81 -3.81
CA GLU A 161 -4.69 -1.62 -3.53
C GLU A 161 -4.17 -1.29 -2.14
N VAL A 162 -3.79 -2.33 -1.41
CA VAL A 162 -3.06 -2.22 -0.15
C VAL A 162 -1.85 -3.13 -0.18
N SER A 163 -0.87 -2.84 0.67
CA SER A 163 0.21 -3.78 0.97
C SER A 163 0.35 -3.97 2.47
N LEU A 164 0.60 -5.20 2.89
CA LEU A 164 1.11 -5.51 4.21
C LEU A 164 2.63 -5.65 4.13
N VAL A 165 3.34 -4.93 5.01
CA VAL A 165 4.77 -5.14 5.24
C VAL A 165 4.91 -5.77 6.62
N GLY A 166 5.64 -6.87 6.71
CA GLY A 166 5.93 -7.56 7.96
C GLY A 166 7.32 -8.15 7.96
N ALA A 167 7.75 -8.63 9.12
CA ALA A 167 9.00 -9.38 9.25
C ALA A 167 8.77 -10.66 10.05
N ARG A 168 9.57 -11.68 9.73
CA ARG A 168 9.69 -12.91 10.51
C ARG A 168 11.13 -13.06 11.02
N ALA A 169 11.31 -13.40 12.28
CA ALA A 169 12.62 -13.69 12.88
C ALA A 169 12.99 -15.17 12.73
N HIS A 170 14.23 -15.51 13.10
CA HIS A 170 14.72 -16.90 13.09
C HIS A 170 13.94 -17.85 14.00
N ASP A 171 13.36 -17.33 15.09
CA ASP A 171 12.51 -18.11 16.01
C ASP A 171 11.06 -18.27 15.53
N GLY A 172 10.74 -17.72 14.36
CA GLY A 172 9.40 -17.76 13.76
C GLY A 172 8.45 -16.68 14.26
N SER A 173 8.86 -15.84 15.22
CA SER A 173 8.06 -14.68 15.63
C SER A 173 7.86 -13.71 14.47
N THR A 174 6.68 -13.11 14.40
CA THR A 174 6.29 -12.18 13.34
C THR A 174 5.83 -10.85 13.91
N VAL A 175 6.13 -9.78 13.19
CA VAL A 175 5.63 -8.43 13.48
C VAL A 175 5.21 -7.74 12.19
N PHE A 176 4.20 -6.89 12.28
CA PHE A 176 3.56 -6.27 11.11
C PHE A 176 3.42 -4.77 11.28
N TYR A 177 3.47 -4.06 10.15
CA TYR A 177 3.02 -2.68 10.06
C TYR A 177 1.52 -2.64 9.73
N PRO A 178 0.83 -1.51 9.98
CA PRO A 178 -0.50 -1.29 9.44
C PRO A 178 -0.53 -1.39 7.92
N LEU A 179 -1.65 -1.88 7.37
CA LEU A 179 -1.91 -1.88 5.94
C LEU A 179 -1.68 -0.50 5.34
N THR A 180 -0.94 -0.48 4.24
CA THR A 180 -0.63 0.74 3.50
C THR A 180 -1.44 0.79 2.22
N HIS A 181 -2.23 1.84 2.02
CA HIS A 181 -2.95 2.08 0.77
C HIS A 181 -2.01 2.58 -0.31
N ASN A 182 -2.05 1.97 -1.49
CA ASN A 182 -1.14 2.23 -2.59
C ASN A 182 -1.89 2.73 -3.82
N LEU A 183 -1.38 3.80 -4.44
CA LEU A 183 -1.85 4.28 -5.73
C LEU A 183 -0.80 3.99 -6.80
N HIS A 184 -1.13 3.07 -7.69
CA HIS A 184 -0.37 2.83 -8.91
C HIS A 184 -0.90 3.67 -10.08
N GLN A 185 0.03 4.17 -10.89
CA GLN A 185 -0.26 4.86 -12.15
C GLN A 185 0.69 4.34 -13.22
N ASP A 186 0.11 3.82 -14.30
CA ASP A 186 0.85 3.21 -15.41
C ASP A 186 1.76 2.07 -14.93
N GLY A 187 1.25 1.29 -13.97
CA GLY A 187 1.96 0.16 -13.36
C GLY A 187 3.05 0.54 -12.35
N ILE A 188 3.25 1.84 -12.08
CA ILE A 188 4.27 2.33 -11.15
C ILE A 188 3.62 2.88 -9.88
N LEU A 189 4.11 2.48 -8.71
CA LEU A 189 3.68 3.04 -7.42
C LEU A 189 3.98 4.54 -7.39
N ARG A 190 2.98 5.37 -7.12
CA ARG A 190 3.14 6.83 -7.01
C ARG A 190 3.04 7.33 -5.59
N THR A 191 2.09 6.80 -4.83
CA THR A 191 1.78 7.30 -3.49
C THR A 191 1.36 6.15 -2.60
N SER A 192 1.86 6.17 -1.36
CA SER A 192 1.48 5.25 -0.30
C SER A 192 0.96 6.04 0.90
N VAL A 193 -0.11 5.56 1.53
CA VAL A 193 -0.70 6.19 2.73
C VAL A 193 -0.96 5.13 3.78
N ALA A 194 -0.37 5.33 4.95
CA ALA A 194 -0.57 4.46 6.11
C ALA A 194 -1.23 5.24 7.24
N PHE A 195 -2.15 4.59 7.93
CA PHE A 195 -2.82 5.10 9.12
C PHE A 195 -2.41 4.24 10.32
N PRO A 196 -2.28 4.80 11.54
CA PRO A 196 -1.97 4.02 12.73
C PRO A 196 -2.99 2.90 12.99
N GLN A 197 -4.24 3.14 12.60
CA GLN A 197 -5.33 2.16 12.68
C GLN A 197 -5.88 1.93 11.27
N ALA A 198 -5.58 0.76 10.72
CA ALA A 198 -6.18 0.25 9.50
C ALA A 198 -7.59 -0.31 9.77
N ASN A 199 -8.25 -0.80 8.73
CA ASN A 199 -9.44 -1.64 8.92
C ASN A 199 -9.00 -2.96 9.62
N ALA A 200 -9.57 -3.23 10.79
CA ALA A 200 -9.14 -4.34 11.64
C ALA A 200 -9.32 -5.72 10.98
N GLU A 201 -10.44 -5.96 10.30
CA GLU A 201 -10.73 -7.22 9.61
C GLU A 201 -9.76 -7.45 8.45
N GLN A 202 -9.50 -6.41 7.65
CA GLN A 202 -8.51 -6.48 6.57
C GLN A 202 -7.09 -6.67 7.10
N GLN A 203 -6.74 -6.03 8.22
CA GLN A 203 -5.44 -6.17 8.86
C GLN A 203 -5.24 -7.62 9.32
N GLU A 204 -6.19 -8.18 10.07
CA GLU A 204 -6.15 -9.57 10.55
C GLU A 204 -6.07 -10.57 9.38
N GLN A 205 -6.89 -10.36 8.34
CA GLN A 205 -6.83 -11.19 7.13
C GLN A 205 -5.44 -11.14 6.49
N ALA A 206 -4.87 -9.95 6.29
CA ALA A 206 -3.56 -9.81 5.68
C ALA A 206 -2.44 -10.40 6.54
N GLU A 207 -2.46 -10.19 7.86
CA GLU A 207 -1.47 -10.74 8.79
C GLU A 207 -1.51 -12.27 8.81
N SER A 208 -2.71 -12.87 8.79
CA SER A 208 -2.89 -14.32 8.68
C SER A 208 -2.29 -14.86 7.39
N MET A 209 -2.61 -14.26 6.24
CA MET A 209 -2.07 -14.69 4.93
C MET A 209 -0.55 -14.56 4.88
N LEU A 210 0.02 -13.43 5.30
CA LEU A 210 1.47 -13.21 5.25
C LEU A 210 2.22 -14.08 6.27
N SER A 211 1.64 -14.32 7.45
CA SER A 211 2.20 -15.26 8.43
C SER A 211 2.28 -16.67 7.86
N ALA A 212 1.19 -17.16 7.23
CA ALA A 212 1.16 -18.49 6.61
C ALA A 212 2.24 -18.64 5.54
N ILE A 213 2.42 -17.61 4.69
CA ILE A 213 3.46 -17.56 3.65
C ILE A 213 4.85 -17.60 4.27
N MET A 214 5.16 -16.70 5.19
CA MET A 214 6.50 -16.62 5.79
C MET A 214 6.84 -17.89 6.58
N GLN A 215 5.85 -18.53 7.21
CA GLN A 215 6.04 -19.79 7.91
C GLN A 215 6.28 -20.96 6.95
N ALA A 216 5.49 -21.08 5.88
CA ALA A 216 5.64 -22.14 4.89
C ALA A 216 7.00 -22.09 4.17
N LEU A 217 7.55 -20.90 4.00
CA LEU A 217 8.86 -20.66 3.38
C LEU A 217 10.02 -20.69 4.39
N ASN A 218 9.72 -20.80 5.69
CA ASN A 218 10.67 -20.54 6.78
C ASN A 218 11.48 -19.24 6.57
N TYR A 219 10.80 -18.20 6.10
CA TYR A 219 11.41 -16.94 5.70
C TYR A 219 11.90 -16.14 6.92
N VAL A 220 13.04 -15.44 6.78
CA VAL A 220 13.60 -14.57 7.82
C VAL A 220 13.93 -13.20 7.25
N GLY A 221 13.39 -12.13 7.82
CA GLY A 221 13.53 -10.78 7.29
C GLY A 221 12.19 -10.15 6.98
N VAL A 222 12.24 -8.94 6.41
CA VAL A 222 11.04 -8.26 5.89
C VAL A 222 10.55 -8.87 4.58
N MET A 223 9.24 -9.05 4.47
CA MET A 223 8.51 -9.39 3.25
C MET A 223 7.33 -8.42 3.09
N ALA A 224 7.01 -8.05 1.86
CA ALA A 224 5.80 -7.32 1.54
C ALA A 224 4.83 -8.17 0.72
N MET A 225 3.55 -8.01 0.99
CA MET A 225 2.45 -8.66 0.28
C MET A 225 1.49 -7.60 -0.24
N GLU A 226 1.38 -7.49 -1.56
CA GLU A 226 0.42 -6.61 -2.20
C GLU A 226 -0.93 -7.31 -2.37
N CYS A 227 -2.01 -6.59 -2.13
CA CYS A 227 -3.37 -7.11 -2.19
C CYS A 227 -4.31 -6.15 -2.92
N PHE A 228 -5.29 -6.73 -3.59
CA PHE A 228 -6.48 -6.05 -4.08
C PHE A 228 -7.59 -6.11 -3.03
N ILE A 229 -8.29 -5.00 -2.81
CA ILE A 229 -9.50 -4.95 -1.97
C ILE A 229 -10.73 -5.22 -2.83
N THR A 230 -11.38 -6.36 -2.61
CA THR A 230 -12.60 -6.79 -3.31
C THR A 230 -13.80 -6.86 -2.35
N PRO A 231 -15.04 -6.97 -2.85
CA PRO A 231 -16.21 -7.23 -2.00
C PRO A 231 -16.08 -8.51 -1.16
N GLU A 232 -15.34 -9.51 -1.64
CA GLU A 232 -15.13 -10.80 -1.00
C GLU A 232 -13.97 -10.80 0.01
N GLY A 233 -13.19 -9.71 0.09
CA GLY A 233 -12.03 -9.57 0.95
C GLY A 233 -10.76 -9.23 0.19
N LEU A 234 -9.60 -9.52 0.79
CA LEU A 234 -8.30 -9.31 0.15
C LEU A 234 -7.94 -10.45 -0.80
N LEU A 235 -7.46 -10.11 -2.01
CA LEU A 235 -6.79 -11.03 -2.93
C LEU A 235 -5.33 -10.67 -3.05
N ILE A 236 -4.42 -11.63 -2.83
CA ILE A 236 -2.98 -11.43 -2.99
C ILE A 236 -2.67 -11.19 -4.47
N ASN A 237 -2.00 -10.07 -4.77
CA ASN A 237 -1.51 -9.72 -6.11
C ASN A 237 -0.10 -10.28 -6.34
N GLU A 238 0.85 -9.88 -5.48
CA GLU A 238 2.24 -10.33 -5.54
C GLU A 238 2.96 -10.20 -4.19
N LEU A 239 4.07 -10.92 -4.05
CA LEU A 239 5.01 -10.85 -2.93
C LEU A 239 6.32 -10.18 -3.36
N ALA A 240 6.94 -9.47 -2.42
CA ALA A 240 8.33 -9.03 -2.49
C ALA A 240 9.10 -9.60 -1.28
N PRO A 241 10.07 -10.52 -1.48
CA PRO A 241 10.88 -11.15 -0.42
C PRO A 241 12.01 -10.20 0.01
N ARG A 242 11.66 -8.96 0.35
CA ARG A 242 12.59 -7.87 0.68
C ARG A 242 11.83 -6.68 1.26
N VAL A 243 12.58 -5.66 1.69
CA VAL A 243 12.02 -4.32 1.89
C VAL A 243 11.36 -3.79 0.61
N HIS A 244 10.27 -3.05 0.77
CA HIS A 244 9.38 -2.69 -0.33
C HIS A 244 9.10 -1.18 -0.42
N ASN A 245 8.81 -0.71 -1.62
CA ASN A 245 8.61 0.71 -1.89
C ASN A 245 7.39 1.29 -1.14
N SER A 246 6.33 0.48 -0.99
CA SER A 246 5.15 0.86 -0.21
C SER A 246 5.42 1.02 1.29
N GLY A 247 6.51 0.44 1.82
CA GLY A 247 6.90 0.57 3.23
C GLY A 247 7.84 1.74 3.52
N HIS A 248 8.22 2.57 2.54
CA HIS A 248 9.22 3.62 2.74
C HIS A 248 8.80 4.68 3.76
N TRP A 249 7.49 4.91 3.93
CA TRP A 249 6.95 5.80 4.96
C TRP A 249 7.43 5.43 6.38
N THR A 250 7.76 4.15 6.62
CA THR A 250 8.24 3.67 7.94
C THR A 250 9.56 4.31 8.38
N GLN A 251 10.35 4.89 7.46
CA GLN A 251 11.59 5.60 7.82
C GLN A 251 11.34 6.84 8.70
N ASN A 252 10.16 7.46 8.58
CA ASN A 252 9.79 8.63 9.38
C ASN A 252 8.50 8.41 10.19
N GLY A 253 7.66 7.44 9.82
CA GLY A 253 6.35 7.21 10.42
C GLY A 253 6.26 6.08 11.45
N ALA A 254 7.34 5.33 11.68
CA ALA A 254 7.37 4.23 12.65
C ALA A 254 8.62 4.30 13.54
N SER A 255 8.54 3.73 14.74
CA SER A 255 9.67 3.68 15.68
C SER A 255 10.83 2.78 15.20
N ILE A 256 10.54 1.84 14.30
CA ILE A 256 11.52 0.97 13.64
C ILE A 256 11.13 1.00 12.16
N SER A 257 12.05 1.41 11.28
CA SER A 257 11.81 1.39 9.84
C SER A 257 11.87 -0.04 9.30
N GLN A 258 11.24 -0.32 8.15
CA GLN A 258 11.33 -1.66 7.54
C GLN A 258 12.79 -2.07 7.24
N PHE A 259 13.67 -1.10 6.98
CA PHE A 259 15.08 -1.34 6.70
C PHE A 259 15.82 -1.81 7.95
N GLU A 260 15.59 -1.11 9.06
CA GLU A 260 16.10 -1.49 10.37
C GLU A 260 15.52 -2.85 10.81
N LEU A 261 14.22 -3.06 10.61
CA LEU A 261 13.51 -4.29 10.94
C LEU A 261 14.07 -5.49 10.17
N HIS A 262 14.36 -5.31 8.88
CA HIS A 262 14.98 -6.35 8.06
C HIS A 262 16.37 -6.73 8.58
N LEU A 263 17.23 -5.74 8.87
CA LEU A 263 18.56 -5.97 9.43
C LEU A 263 18.50 -6.66 10.79
N ARG A 264 17.56 -6.26 11.65
CA ARG A 264 17.36 -6.90 12.96
C ARG A 264 17.01 -8.37 12.80
N ALA A 265 16.05 -8.69 11.93
CA ALA A 265 15.60 -10.06 11.69
C ALA A 265 16.73 -10.97 11.19
N ILE A 266 17.43 -10.58 10.12
CA ILE A 266 18.49 -11.41 9.51
C ILE A 266 19.75 -11.53 10.38
N THR A 267 19.96 -10.62 11.32
CA THR A 267 21.11 -10.65 12.25
C THR A 267 20.75 -11.18 13.63
N GLY A 268 19.52 -11.68 13.84
CA GLY A 268 19.06 -12.24 15.12
C GLY A 268 18.99 -11.22 16.26
N LEU A 269 18.74 -9.95 15.97
CA LEU A 269 18.48 -8.92 16.97
C LEU A 269 17.00 -8.89 17.39
N PRO A 270 16.66 -8.26 18.53
CA PRO A 270 15.28 -8.14 18.98
C PRO A 270 14.35 -7.51 17.93
N LEU A 271 13.19 -8.15 17.73
CA LEU A 271 12.19 -7.80 16.73
C LEU A 271 10.84 -7.43 17.38
N PRO A 272 10.76 -6.37 18.22
CA PRO A 272 9.49 -5.96 18.82
C PRO A 272 8.56 -5.36 17.75
N ALA A 273 7.26 -5.35 18.04
CA ALA A 273 6.27 -4.68 17.18
C ALA A 273 6.62 -3.19 17.04
N PRO A 274 6.78 -2.67 15.80
CA PRO A 274 7.00 -1.25 15.59
C PRO A 274 5.84 -0.40 16.12
N VAL A 275 6.14 0.75 16.70
CA VAL A 275 5.12 1.71 17.16
C VAL A 275 4.83 2.71 16.04
N ILE A 276 3.55 2.86 15.69
CA ILE A 276 3.07 3.79 14.66
C ILE A 276 2.15 4.81 15.34
N ASN A 277 2.61 6.06 15.46
CA ASN A 277 1.89 7.09 16.23
C ASN A 277 1.06 8.05 15.36
N ALA A 278 1.36 8.14 14.06
CA ALA A 278 0.80 9.14 13.17
C ALA A 278 0.53 8.59 11.78
N SER A 279 -0.37 9.26 11.05
CA SER A 279 -0.60 8.93 9.64
C SER A 279 0.57 9.41 8.81
N SER A 280 0.99 8.60 7.85
CA SER A 280 2.12 8.92 6.97
C SER A 280 1.72 8.83 5.51
N VAL A 281 2.26 9.74 4.71
CA VAL A 281 2.14 9.77 3.25
C VAL A 281 3.54 9.69 2.66
N MET A 282 3.71 8.82 1.68
CA MET A 282 4.93 8.68 0.92
C MET A 282 4.64 8.96 -0.56
N ILE A 283 5.43 9.83 -1.19
CA ILE A 283 5.28 10.27 -2.59
C ILE A 283 6.55 9.92 -3.34
N ASN A 284 6.46 9.09 -4.38
CA ASN A 284 7.60 8.71 -5.20
C ASN A 284 8.00 9.86 -6.13
N LEU A 285 9.31 10.10 -6.24
CA LEU A 285 9.89 11.01 -7.22
C LEU A 285 10.37 10.17 -8.42
N ILE A 286 9.73 10.35 -9.58
CA ILE A 286 9.92 9.51 -10.77
C ILE A 286 10.31 10.38 -11.96
N GLY A 287 11.55 10.22 -12.41
CA GLY A 287 12.13 11.03 -13.50
C GLY A 287 12.06 12.52 -13.23
N SER A 288 12.08 12.91 -11.95
CA SER A 288 11.94 14.29 -11.49
C SER A 288 13.30 14.81 -11.04
N GLU A 289 13.66 16.02 -11.46
CA GLU A 289 14.85 16.67 -10.92
C GLU A 289 14.71 16.96 -9.43
N LEU A 290 15.85 17.01 -8.74
CA LEU A 290 15.89 17.38 -7.33
C LEU A 290 15.46 18.85 -7.17
N ASN A 291 14.45 19.09 -6.34
CA ASN A 291 13.99 20.43 -6.00
C ASN A 291 14.04 20.65 -4.48
N TYR A 292 14.97 21.48 -4.02
CA TYR A 292 15.11 21.79 -2.60
C TYR A 292 13.96 22.65 -2.04
N ASP A 293 13.12 23.24 -2.89
CA ASP A 293 11.93 23.98 -2.42
C ASP A 293 10.94 23.09 -1.68
N TRP A 294 10.96 21.78 -1.90
CA TRP A 294 10.18 20.83 -1.10
C TRP A 294 10.50 20.94 0.40
N LEU A 295 11.73 21.29 0.76
CA LEU A 295 12.19 21.43 2.15
C LEU A 295 11.72 22.72 2.82
N LYS A 296 11.12 23.66 2.09
CA LYS A 296 10.43 24.83 2.69
C LYS A 296 9.23 24.40 3.53
N LEU A 297 8.71 23.19 3.29
CA LEU A 297 7.58 22.61 4.00
C LEU A 297 8.10 21.71 5.14
N PRO A 298 7.92 22.07 6.42
CA PRO A 298 8.63 21.43 7.52
C PRO A 298 8.25 19.97 7.80
N LEU A 299 7.13 19.48 7.25
CA LEU A 299 6.75 18.07 7.36
C LEU A 299 7.37 17.18 6.26
N VAL A 300 8.07 17.77 5.29
CA VAL A 300 8.66 17.01 4.18
C VAL A 300 10.02 16.46 4.58
N HIS A 301 10.11 15.13 4.59
CA HIS A 301 11.37 14.40 4.67
C HIS A 301 11.77 13.92 3.28
N LEU A 302 12.77 14.58 2.69
CA LEU A 302 13.35 14.17 1.41
C LEU A 302 14.28 12.97 1.58
N HIS A 303 14.03 11.93 0.79
CA HIS A 303 14.90 10.77 0.64
C HIS A 303 15.38 10.69 -0.82
N TRP A 304 16.52 11.33 -1.09
CA TRP A 304 17.13 11.32 -2.42
C TRP A 304 18.06 10.12 -2.61
N TYR A 305 17.90 9.40 -3.73
CA TYR A 305 18.64 8.16 -3.98
C TYR A 305 19.97 8.36 -4.68
N ASP A 306 20.28 9.59 -5.10
CA ASP A 306 21.54 9.92 -5.79
C ASP A 306 21.74 9.12 -7.08
N LYS A 307 20.64 8.98 -7.83
CA LYS A 307 20.60 8.26 -9.11
C LYS A 307 20.46 9.29 -10.23
N ALA A 308 21.19 9.08 -11.33
CA ALA A 308 20.98 9.88 -12.54
C ALA A 308 19.50 9.91 -12.93
N VAL A 309 18.96 11.10 -13.12
CA VAL A 309 17.54 11.31 -13.42
C VAL A 309 17.25 10.83 -14.83
N ARG A 310 16.24 9.97 -14.98
CA ARG A 310 15.79 9.42 -16.26
C ARG A 310 14.27 9.26 -16.25
N PRO A 311 13.57 9.41 -17.38
CA PRO A 311 12.14 9.16 -17.46
C PRO A 311 11.76 7.78 -16.90
N GLY A 312 10.73 7.74 -16.04
CA GLY A 312 10.26 6.52 -15.41
C GLY A 312 11.16 5.93 -14.32
N ARG A 313 12.31 6.54 -14.01
CA ARG A 313 13.22 6.04 -12.96
C ARG A 313 12.84 6.60 -11.59
N LYS A 314 12.71 5.75 -10.58
CA LYS A 314 12.61 6.15 -9.17
C LYS A 314 13.95 6.77 -8.72
N VAL A 315 13.95 8.07 -8.41
CA VAL A 315 15.13 8.88 -8.05
C VAL A 315 15.11 9.36 -6.60
N GLY A 316 13.96 9.29 -5.95
CA GLY A 316 13.80 9.55 -4.54
C GLY A 316 12.37 9.34 -4.09
N HIS A 317 12.10 9.70 -2.84
CA HIS A 317 10.74 9.85 -2.34
C HIS A 317 10.66 10.95 -1.29
N LEU A 318 9.45 11.42 -1.03
CA LEU A 318 9.13 12.33 0.07
C LEU A 318 8.26 11.57 1.07
N ASN A 319 8.64 11.60 2.35
CA ASN A 319 7.78 11.17 3.45
C ASN A 319 7.21 12.39 4.17
N LEU A 320 5.94 12.31 4.53
CA LEU A 320 5.28 13.29 5.38
C LEU A 320 4.52 12.53 6.47
N THR A 321 4.69 12.91 7.72
CA THR A 321 4.00 12.30 8.86
C THR A 321 3.64 13.36 9.88
N ASP A 322 2.42 13.30 10.41
CA ASP A 322 1.97 14.20 11.47
C ASP A 322 0.75 13.62 12.19
N SER A 323 0.66 13.85 13.50
CA SER A 323 -0.53 13.51 14.29
C SER A 323 -1.69 14.47 14.01
N ASP A 324 -1.39 15.72 13.65
CA ASP A 324 -2.34 16.69 13.13
C ASP A 324 -2.55 16.47 11.62
N THR A 325 -3.55 15.64 11.33
CA THR A 325 -4.01 15.37 9.96
C THR A 325 -4.33 16.65 9.18
N SER A 326 -4.85 17.72 9.81
CA SER A 326 -5.15 18.97 9.09
C SER A 326 -3.87 19.66 8.59
N ARG A 327 -2.81 19.67 9.40
CA ARG A 327 -1.50 20.20 9.00
C ARG A 327 -0.84 19.33 7.93
N LEU A 328 -0.97 18.01 8.03
CA LEU A 328 -0.52 17.08 6.99
C LEU A 328 -1.21 17.36 5.65
N SER A 329 -2.55 17.50 5.65
CA SER A 329 -3.32 17.87 4.46
C SER A 329 -2.91 19.21 3.87
N ALA A 330 -2.78 20.24 4.71
CA ALA A 330 -2.38 21.57 4.26
C ALA A 330 -0.96 21.55 3.64
N THR A 331 -0.07 20.72 4.18
CA THR A 331 1.28 20.57 3.64
C THR A 331 1.27 19.83 2.30
N LEU A 332 0.42 18.82 2.13
CA LEU A 332 0.24 18.15 0.83
C LEU A 332 -0.32 19.11 -0.23
N GLU A 333 -1.28 19.97 0.14
CA GLU A 333 -1.82 21.01 -0.74
C GLU A 333 -0.73 22.04 -1.12
N ALA A 334 0.11 22.46 -0.17
CA ALA A 334 1.22 23.37 -0.42
C ALA A 334 2.37 22.74 -1.23
N LEU A 335 2.56 21.42 -1.11
CA LEU A 335 3.58 20.66 -1.86
C LEU A 335 3.15 20.43 -3.31
N SER A 336 1.85 20.29 -3.57
CA SER A 336 1.31 20.02 -4.90
C SER A 336 1.84 20.93 -6.03
N PRO A 337 1.92 22.26 -5.91
CA PRO A 337 2.46 23.11 -6.97
C PRO A 337 3.98 22.97 -7.15
N LEU A 338 4.69 22.40 -6.18
CA LEU A 338 6.14 22.19 -6.23
C LEU A 338 6.52 20.83 -6.85
N LEU A 339 5.54 19.94 -7.02
CA LEU A 339 5.72 18.63 -7.62
C LEU A 339 5.60 18.74 -9.15
N PRO A 340 6.36 17.94 -9.92
CA PRO A 340 6.25 17.96 -11.37
C PRO A 340 4.86 17.49 -11.84
N ALA A 341 4.42 17.98 -13.01
CA ALA A 341 3.07 17.77 -13.55
C ALA A 341 2.66 16.29 -13.74
N ASN A 342 3.63 15.38 -13.81
CA ASN A 342 3.42 13.94 -13.92
C ASN A 342 3.19 13.23 -12.55
N THR A 343 3.22 13.98 -11.45
CA THR A 343 2.84 13.48 -10.13
C THR A 343 1.31 13.46 -10.06
N PRO A 344 0.67 12.39 -9.57
CA PRO A 344 -0.79 12.29 -9.56
C PRO A 344 -1.44 13.57 -9.04
N ALA A 345 -2.41 14.08 -9.81
CA ALA A 345 -3.32 15.17 -9.39
C ALA A 345 -4.10 14.84 -8.11
N ALA A 346 -3.91 13.65 -7.54
CA ALA A 346 -4.43 13.28 -6.25
C ALA A 346 -3.92 14.20 -5.11
N LEU A 347 -2.85 14.95 -5.33
CA LEU A 347 -2.36 15.97 -4.40
C LEU A 347 -2.83 17.39 -4.77
N SER A 348 -3.21 17.62 -6.02
CA SER A 348 -3.60 18.93 -6.55
C SER A 348 -5.12 19.11 -6.55
N GLY A 349 -5.63 19.88 -5.59
CA GLY A 349 -6.87 20.63 -5.78
C GLY A 349 -8.18 19.83 -5.74
N ARG A 350 -8.71 19.65 -4.52
CA ARG A 350 -10.12 19.87 -4.12
C ARG A 350 -10.25 19.43 -2.67
N LYS A 351 -10.28 20.40 -1.74
CA LYS A 351 -10.57 20.27 -0.30
C LYS A 351 -10.53 18.83 0.20
N VAL A 352 -9.33 18.32 0.44
CA VAL A 352 -9.18 17.05 1.15
C VAL A 352 -9.57 17.32 2.60
N SER A 353 -10.87 17.21 2.87
CA SER A 353 -11.42 17.47 4.20
C SER A 353 -11.07 16.30 5.13
N LEU A 354 -9.89 16.32 5.72
CA LEU A 354 -9.56 15.54 6.93
C LEU A 354 -10.29 16.18 8.13
N ASN A 355 -11.63 16.14 8.14
CA ASN A 355 -12.40 16.77 9.22
C ASN A 355 -12.55 15.84 10.43
N LYS A 356 -12.36 16.46 11.60
CA LYS A 356 -12.41 15.91 12.95
C LYS A 356 -13.61 15.01 13.22
N GLN A 357 -13.35 13.84 13.81
CA GLN A 357 -14.37 13.03 14.49
C GLN A 357 -15.04 13.87 15.60
N ARG A 358 -16.35 14.12 15.50
CA ARG A 358 -17.17 14.45 16.67
C ARG A 358 -17.46 13.14 17.39
N GLY A 359 -16.85 12.94 18.55
CA GLY A 359 -17.13 11.81 19.43
C GLY A 359 -18.62 11.73 19.74
N ARG A 360 -19.24 10.58 19.45
CA ARG A 360 -20.54 10.23 20.03
C ARG A 360 -20.31 9.75 21.44
N ARG A 361 -20.82 10.50 22.43
CA ARG A 361 -21.05 9.99 23.78
C ARG A 361 -21.94 8.75 23.66
N ILE A 362 -21.44 7.61 24.12
CA ILE A 362 -22.25 6.42 24.37
C ILE A 362 -23.14 6.77 25.57
N LEU A 363 -24.44 6.84 25.34
CA LEU A 363 -25.44 6.91 26.41
C LEU A 363 -25.48 5.52 27.05
N CYS A 364 -25.12 5.41 28.34
CA CYS A 364 -25.34 4.20 29.11
C CYS A 364 -26.84 3.92 29.21
N CYS A 365 -27.32 2.82 28.63
CA CYS A 365 -28.63 2.27 28.92
C CYS A 365 -28.62 1.68 30.34
N ARG A 366 -29.55 2.14 31.19
CA ARG A 366 -29.90 1.52 32.47
C ARG A 366 -30.59 0.17 32.23
N PRO A 367 -30.38 -0.86 33.07
CA PRO A 367 -31.21 -2.06 33.01
C PRO A 367 -32.56 -1.82 33.70
N SER A 368 -33.62 -2.26 33.03
CA SER A 368 -34.99 -2.33 33.51
C SER A 368 -35.15 -3.43 34.58
N ARG A 369 -35.84 -3.09 35.67
CA ARG A 369 -36.33 -4.05 36.67
C ARG A 369 -37.50 -4.85 36.08
N SER A 370 -37.49 -6.17 36.27
CA SER A 370 -38.71 -6.98 36.29
C SER A 370 -38.65 -7.93 37.48
N GLN A 371 -39.65 -7.81 38.33
CA GLN A 371 -39.95 -8.68 39.46
C GLN A 371 -40.43 -10.05 38.97
N THR A 372 -40.04 -11.12 39.67
CA THR A 372 -40.92 -12.26 39.94
C THR A 372 -40.51 -12.92 41.26
N ASP A 373 -41.53 -13.19 42.08
CA ASP A 373 -41.51 -13.81 43.40
C ASP A 373 -41.01 -15.27 43.43
N ALA A 374 -40.47 -15.67 44.59
CA ALA A 374 -40.99 -16.75 45.46
C ALA A 374 -39.89 -17.53 46.21
N GLY A 375 -40.00 -17.57 47.56
CA GLY A 375 -39.99 -18.83 48.32
C GLY A 375 -38.67 -19.43 48.83
N SER A 376 -38.31 -19.07 50.08
CA SER A 376 -37.92 -19.95 51.21
C SER A 376 -36.89 -21.12 51.04
N ARG A 377 -35.64 -20.88 51.51
CA ARG A 377 -34.80 -21.56 52.56
C ARG A 377 -35.17 -22.97 53.12
N PRO A 378 -34.27 -23.70 53.86
CA PRO A 378 -32.78 -23.62 54.00
C PRO A 378 -31.98 -24.94 54.28
N ALA A 379 -30.64 -24.78 54.38
CA ALA A 379 -29.68 -25.37 55.36
C ALA A 379 -28.94 -26.72 55.13
N ARG A 380 -27.59 -26.67 55.19
CA ARG A 380 -26.62 -27.42 56.05
C ARG A 380 -25.18 -27.28 55.48
N GLN A 381 -24.22 -26.65 56.17
CA GLN A 381 -23.27 -27.11 57.23
C GLN A 381 -21.89 -27.60 56.71
N GLY A 382 -20.82 -27.14 57.41
CA GLY A 382 -19.39 -27.53 57.32
C GLY A 382 -18.48 -26.32 57.02
N ILE A 383 -17.89 -25.56 57.95
CA ILE A 383 -16.80 -25.83 58.95
C ILE A 383 -15.61 -26.58 58.28
N VAL A 384 -14.36 -26.11 58.19
CA VAL A 384 -13.35 -25.83 59.25
C VAL A 384 -12.06 -25.14 58.71
N ASN A 385 -11.53 -24.19 59.51
CA ASN A 385 -10.15 -23.66 59.75
C ASN A 385 -9.20 -23.20 58.61
N THR A 386 -8.67 -21.97 58.56
CA THR A 386 -7.90 -21.08 59.49
C THR A 386 -6.38 -21.31 59.57
N ARG A 387 -5.62 -20.27 59.18
CA ARG A 387 -4.36 -19.71 59.77
C ARG A 387 -3.84 -18.62 58.78
N GLN A 388 -4.07 -17.32 58.95
CA GLN A 388 -3.46 -16.29 59.84
C GLN A 388 -1.92 -16.17 59.81
N ARG A 389 -1.41 -15.05 59.23
CA ARG A 389 -0.64 -13.92 59.82
C ARG A 389 0.09 -13.16 58.68
N ALA A 390 -0.25 -11.91 58.33
CA ALA A 390 0.03 -10.60 58.97
C ALA A 390 1.55 -10.22 58.92
N ASN A 391 2.01 -9.35 58.00
CA ASN A 391 2.07 -7.86 58.00
C ASN A 391 3.48 -7.33 58.44
N PRO A 392 3.86 -6.04 58.29
CA PRO A 392 3.97 -5.17 57.10
C PRO A 392 5.33 -4.39 57.07
N CYS A 393 5.60 -3.59 56.01
CA CYS A 393 6.47 -2.41 56.14
C CYS A 393 6.07 -1.30 55.15
N ARG A 394 6.05 -0.07 55.68
CA ARG A 394 5.66 1.24 55.13
C ARG A 394 6.94 2.10 55.20
N LEU A 395 7.30 3.01 54.27
CA LEU A 395 6.93 4.43 54.26
C LEU A 395 7.77 5.24 53.23
N SER A 396 7.16 6.32 52.69
CA SER A 396 7.70 7.67 52.29
C SER A 396 8.76 7.78 51.17
N ALA A 397 8.79 8.77 50.25
CA ALA A 397 8.03 10.01 49.97
C ALA A 397 8.33 10.47 48.50
N PRO A 398 7.54 11.36 47.88
CA PRO A 398 7.84 11.96 46.57
C PRO A 398 8.53 13.33 46.66
N LEU A 399 9.47 13.61 45.75
CA LEU A 399 10.18 14.87 45.60
C LEU A 399 9.43 15.87 44.70
N HIS A 400 9.28 17.09 45.22
CA HIS A 400 8.79 18.31 44.58
C HIS A 400 9.87 18.97 43.72
N ILE A 401 9.53 19.48 42.52
CA ILE A 401 10.23 20.58 41.83
C ILE A 401 9.16 21.54 41.22
N PRO A 402 9.36 22.88 41.25
CA PRO A 402 8.28 23.87 41.28
C PRO A 402 7.90 24.47 39.92
N ALA A 403 6.67 24.96 39.86
CA ALA A 403 6.08 25.68 38.74
C ALA A 403 6.56 27.13 38.65
N TYR A 404 7.05 27.54 37.49
CA TYR A 404 7.23 28.95 37.12
C TYR A 404 5.94 29.50 36.50
N ARG A 405 5.35 30.50 37.17
CA ARG A 405 4.27 31.35 36.64
C ARG A 405 4.90 32.59 36.01
N GLY A 406 4.78 32.74 34.70
CA GLY A 406 5.06 33.98 33.97
C GLY A 406 3.75 34.57 33.45
N HIS A 407 3.42 35.77 33.92
CA HIS A 407 2.26 36.55 33.54
C HIS A 407 2.34 37.07 32.09
N LEU A 408 1.31 36.82 31.28
CA LEU A 408 0.98 37.69 30.15
C LEU A 408 -0.54 37.92 30.10
N ARG A 409 -0.92 39.20 30.20
CA ARG A 409 -2.29 39.70 30.13
C ARG A 409 -2.81 39.68 28.68
N PRO A 410 -4.13 39.54 28.48
CA PRO A 410 -4.74 39.52 27.15
C PRO A 410 -5.07 40.92 26.65
N HIS A 411 -4.79 41.20 25.37
CA HIS A 411 -5.45 42.26 24.63
C HIS A 411 -6.54 41.67 23.72
N ARG A 412 -7.80 42.02 24.01
CA ARG A 412 -8.92 42.00 23.07
C ARG A 412 -9.71 43.29 23.26
N ALA A 413 -9.92 44.03 22.18
CA ALA A 413 -11.23 44.48 21.72
C ALA A 413 -11.08 45.56 20.64
N ILE A 414 -11.48 45.26 19.40
CA ILE A 414 -12.18 46.23 18.55
C ILE A 414 -13.41 45.49 17.99
N GLY A 415 -14.56 46.16 18.10
CA GLY A 415 -15.89 45.58 18.02
C GLY A 415 -16.54 45.59 16.64
N PHE A 416 -17.62 44.81 16.59
CA PHE A 416 -18.90 45.04 15.91
C PHE A 416 -18.94 45.60 14.47
N GLY A 417 -19.33 44.73 13.54
CA GLY A 417 -20.08 45.06 12.33
C GLY A 417 -21.15 44.00 12.06
N LYS A 418 -22.43 44.36 12.23
CA LYS A 418 -23.60 43.49 12.07
C LYS A 418 -23.93 43.21 10.58
N ARG A 419 -24.51 42.04 10.37
CA ARG A 419 -25.20 41.53 9.16
C ARG A 419 -26.38 42.41 8.69
N ARG A 420 -26.69 42.38 7.39
CA ARG A 420 -27.99 41.98 6.78
C ARG A 420 -27.87 41.97 5.24
N GLN A 421 -28.06 40.81 4.61
CA GLN A 421 -29.26 40.38 3.87
C GLN A 421 -29.52 41.13 2.56
N LEU A 422 -29.44 40.42 1.43
CA LEU A 422 -30.37 40.56 0.32
C LEU A 422 -30.55 39.21 -0.37
N ILE A 423 -31.79 38.74 -0.31
CA ILE A 423 -32.36 37.59 -0.99
C ILE A 423 -32.88 38.12 -2.33
N GLY A 424 -32.51 37.47 -3.43
CA GLY A 424 -33.10 37.69 -4.75
C GLY A 424 -33.30 36.35 -5.44
N ARG A 425 -34.53 35.85 -5.40
CA ARG A 425 -35.02 34.72 -6.21
C ARG A 425 -35.30 35.23 -7.63
N SER A 426 -34.99 34.43 -8.63
CA SER A 426 -35.80 34.34 -9.86
C SER A 426 -35.63 32.96 -10.48
N LEU A 427 -36.75 32.26 -10.61
CA LEU A 427 -36.95 31.00 -11.32
C LEU A 427 -37.11 31.29 -12.81
N THR A 428 -36.72 30.36 -13.69
CA THR A 428 -37.61 29.90 -14.77
C THR A 428 -37.11 28.59 -15.37
N ASN A 429 -38.10 27.79 -15.77
CA ASN A 429 -38.07 26.42 -16.23
C ASN A 429 -37.29 26.20 -17.52
N SER A 430 -36.77 24.98 -17.69
CA SER A 430 -36.89 24.20 -18.94
C SER A 430 -36.60 22.73 -18.66
N SER A 431 -37.66 21.94 -18.59
CA SER A 431 -37.68 20.49 -18.63
C SER A 431 -37.47 19.99 -20.06
N LEU A 432 -36.50 19.11 -20.29
CA LEU A 432 -36.42 18.28 -21.49
C LEU A 432 -35.96 16.87 -21.09
N LEU A 433 -36.88 15.93 -21.27
CA LEU A 433 -36.75 14.49 -21.11
C LEU A 433 -35.72 13.95 -22.12
N TRP A 434 -34.74 13.17 -21.65
CA TRP A 434 -34.16 12.06 -22.41
C TRP A 434 -33.85 10.89 -21.46
N ARG A 435 -34.30 9.70 -21.86
CA ARG A 435 -34.22 8.41 -21.16
C ARG A 435 -32.78 7.86 -21.20
N SER A 436 -32.35 7.26 -20.07
CA SER A 436 -31.32 6.21 -19.75
C SER A 436 -30.16 5.88 -20.73
N PRO A 437 -29.01 5.27 -20.30
CA PRO A 437 -28.77 4.54 -19.04
C PRO A 437 -27.39 4.74 -18.36
N MET A 438 -27.33 4.51 -17.04
CA MET A 438 -26.36 3.62 -16.39
C MET A 438 -26.52 3.80 -14.88
N PHE A 439 -27.22 2.86 -14.24
CA PHE A 439 -27.20 2.74 -12.79
C PHE A 439 -25.85 2.19 -12.36
N ILE A 440 -24.91 3.09 -12.04
CA ILE A 440 -23.83 2.74 -11.13
C ILE A 440 -24.51 2.47 -9.79
N HIS A 441 -24.58 1.20 -9.37
CA HIS A 441 -25.00 0.86 -8.02
C HIS A 441 -24.21 1.74 -7.05
N ARG A 442 -24.94 2.53 -6.25
CA ARG A 442 -24.38 3.29 -5.13
C ARG A 442 -23.58 2.32 -4.26
N ILE A 443 -22.25 2.35 -4.38
CA ILE A 443 -21.34 1.71 -3.42
C ILE A 443 -21.62 2.36 -2.07
N ARG A 444 -22.33 1.63 -1.21
CA ARG A 444 -22.67 2.07 0.15
C ARG A 444 -21.46 1.81 1.03
N ILE A 445 -20.49 2.72 0.98
CA ILE A 445 -19.31 2.69 1.87
C ILE A 445 -19.80 2.99 3.29
N ARG A 446 -19.74 2.01 4.19
CA ARG A 446 -20.07 2.18 5.61
C ARG A 446 -19.06 3.13 6.28
N GLN A 447 -19.55 4.01 7.15
CA GLN A 447 -18.82 5.15 7.70
C GLN A 447 -17.77 4.74 8.75
N ASN A 448 -16.50 5.01 8.46
CA ASN A 448 -15.46 5.46 9.39
C ASN A 448 -14.48 6.39 8.64
N ASP A 449 -14.17 7.57 9.19
CA ASP A 449 -13.56 8.70 8.45
C ASP A 449 -12.05 8.59 8.26
N GLN A 450 -11.62 8.42 6.99
CA GLN A 450 -10.25 8.63 6.48
C GLN A 450 -10.33 9.16 5.03
N THR A 451 -10.34 10.49 4.87
CA THR A 451 -10.69 11.16 3.59
C THR A 451 -9.63 11.00 2.51
N ILE A 452 -8.33 10.97 2.85
CA ILE A 452 -7.25 10.76 1.87
C ILE A 452 -7.29 9.34 1.31
N GLY A 453 -7.37 8.31 2.17
CA GLY A 453 -7.46 6.92 1.74
C GLY A 453 -8.65 6.70 0.81
N ARG A 454 -9.85 7.19 1.19
CA ARG A 454 -11.03 7.15 0.32
C ARG A 454 -10.87 7.93 -0.98
N TYR A 455 -10.09 9.01 -0.98
CA TYR A 455 -9.88 9.80 -2.18
C TYR A 455 -8.91 9.11 -3.14
N LEU A 456 -7.81 8.53 -2.65
CA LEU A 456 -6.94 7.65 -3.43
C LEU A 456 -7.73 6.47 -3.99
N LEU A 457 -8.56 5.84 -3.16
CA LEU A 457 -9.51 4.79 -3.55
C LEU A 457 -10.41 5.26 -4.70
N ARG A 458 -11.03 6.44 -4.58
CA ARG A 458 -11.89 7.00 -5.63
C ARG A 458 -11.15 7.31 -6.93
N GLN A 459 -9.93 7.82 -6.85
CA GLN A 459 -9.13 8.13 -8.04
C GLN A 459 -8.71 6.84 -8.77
N GLN A 460 -8.35 5.81 -8.00
CA GLN A 460 -8.04 4.49 -8.51
C GLN A 460 -9.27 3.83 -9.16
N CYS A 461 -10.42 3.83 -8.49
CA CYS A 461 -11.69 3.34 -9.05
C CYS A 461 -12.07 4.09 -10.34
N ARG A 462 -11.97 5.42 -10.36
CA ARG A 462 -12.28 6.21 -11.57
C ARG A 462 -11.40 5.79 -12.74
N ARG A 463 -10.09 5.64 -12.52
CA ARG A 463 -9.16 5.23 -13.58
C ARG A 463 -9.43 3.81 -14.05
N GLN A 464 -9.76 2.90 -13.16
CA GLN A 464 -10.19 1.55 -13.55
C GLN A 464 -11.42 1.58 -14.45
N VAL A 465 -12.45 2.35 -14.10
CA VAL A 465 -13.65 2.51 -14.95
C VAL A 465 -13.26 2.97 -16.36
N PHE A 466 -12.32 3.92 -16.49
CA PHE A 466 -11.83 4.37 -17.79
C PHE A 466 -11.12 3.24 -18.57
N ILE A 467 -10.24 2.49 -17.90
CA ILE A 467 -9.53 1.35 -18.49
C ILE A 467 -10.51 0.26 -18.94
N TYR A 468 -11.46 -0.12 -18.08
CA TYR A 468 -12.41 -1.19 -18.38
C TYR A 468 -13.39 -0.81 -19.50
N HIS A 469 -13.76 0.46 -19.65
CA HIS A 469 -14.74 0.88 -20.67
C HIS A 469 -14.14 1.52 -21.93
N ARG A 470 -12.82 1.42 -22.17
CA ARG A 470 -12.11 2.09 -23.29
C ARG A 470 -12.41 3.61 -23.36
N LEU A 471 -12.64 4.24 -22.21
CA LEU A 471 -12.95 5.66 -22.15
C LEU A 471 -11.63 6.44 -21.96
N ASP A 472 -11.30 7.34 -22.89
CA ASP A 472 -10.14 8.24 -22.72
C ASP A 472 -10.42 9.23 -21.56
N PRO A 473 -9.65 9.18 -20.47
CA PRO A 473 -9.85 10.09 -19.34
C PRO A 473 -9.58 11.56 -19.69
N PHE A 474 -8.81 11.85 -20.74
CA PHE A 474 -8.47 13.20 -21.19
C PHE A 474 -9.47 13.76 -22.23
N ALA A 475 -10.10 12.90 -23.02
CA ALA A 475 -11.19 13.30 -23.93
C ALA A 475 -12.42 13.85 -23.19
N LEU A 476 -12.65 13.44 -21.94
CA LEU A 476 -13.76 13.93 -21.10
C LEU A 476 -13.39 15.18 -20.27
N ALA A 477 -12.10 15.47 -20.11
CA ALA A 477 -11.62 16.67 -19.41
C ALA A 477 -11.44 17.87 -20.37
N SER A 478 -11.30 17.61 -21.67
CA SER A 478 -11.29 18.62 -22.71
C SER A 478 -12.67 18.67 -23.37
N ASN A 479 -13.38 19.79 -23.22
CA ASN A 479 -14.66 20.04 -23.88
C ASN A 479 -14.44 20.28 -25.40
N ARG A 480 -13.87 19.30 -26.11
CA ARG A 480 -13.68 19.32 -27.57
C ARG A 480 -14.18 18.00 -28.16
N TYR A 481 -15.45 17.99 -28.52
CA TYR A 481 -15.99 16.98 -29.44
C TYR A 481 -15.27 17.12 -30.79
N PRO A 482 -14.83 16.03 -31.44
CA PRO A 482 -14.46 16.08 -32.85
C PRO A 482 -15.75 16.21 -33.69
N ALA A 483 -15.70 17.11 -34.67
CA ALA A 483 -16.77 17.31 -35.63
C ALA A 483 -17.07 16.00 -36.39
N THR A 484 -18.35 15.71 -36.53
CA THR A 484 -18.92 14.57 -37.25
C THR A 484 -18.46 14.55 -38.72
N ARG A 485 -17.78 13.48 -39.14
CA ARG A 485 -17.64 13.15 -40.56
C ARG A 485 -18.97 12.57 -41.05
N ARG A 486 -19.63 13.27 -41.98
CA ARG A 486 -20.78 12.77 -42.74
C ARG A 486 -20.37 11.56 -43.58
N CYS A 487 -20.97 10.41 -43.34
CA CYS A 487 -20.96 9.29 -44.29
C CYS A 487 -21.86 9.64 -45.48
N LYS A 488 -21.32 9.56 -46.71
CA LYS A 488 -22.09 9.51 -47.95
C LYS A 488 -22.54 8.06 -48.19
N SER A 489 -23.81 7.86 -48.47
CA SER A 489 -24.36 6.58 -48.96
C SER A 489 -24.01 6.36 -50.44
N PRO A 490 -23.90 5.10 -50.90
CA PRO A 490 -24.01 4.76 -52.31
C PRO A 490 -25.44 4.25 -52.62
N HIS A 491 -26.05 4.83 -53.66
CA HIS A 491 -27.26 4.32 -54.30
C HIS A 491 -26.91 3.16 -55.23
N GLY A 492 -27.70 2.08 -55.18
CA GLY A 492 -27.82 1.04 -56.20
C GLY A 492 -29.28 0.57 -56.25
N PRO A 493 -29.87 0.29 -57.44
CA PRO A 493 -31.33 0.34 -57.63
C PRO A 493 -32.04 -1.01 -57.38
N LEU A 494 -33.28 -0.92 -56.90
CA LEU A 494 -34.25 -2.02 -56.89
C LEU A 494 -34.95 -2.11 -58.25
N LEU A 495 -34.92 -3.31 -58.85
CA LEU A 495 -35.80 -3.73 -59.94
C LEU A 495 -37.25 -3.85 -59.42
N ALA A 496 -38.19 -3.23 -60.13
CA ALA A 496 -39.62 -3.40 -59.94
C ALA A 496 -40.18 -4.48 -60.87
N ILE A 497 -41.10 -5.26 -60.31
CA ILE A 497 -41.90 -6.32 -60.94
C ILE A 497 -42.95 -5.67 -61.86
N THR A 498 -43.17 -6.33 -63.00
CA THR A 498 -44.12 -6.05 -64.08
C THR A 498 -45.60 -6.00 -63.63
N GLN A 499 -46.31 -4.91 -63.92
CA GLN A 499 -47.29 -4.75 -65.01
C GLN A 499 -47.88 -3.34 -64.99
#